data_AF-A0A8B6X200-F1
#
_entry.id   AF-A0A8B6X200-F1
#
_cell.length_a   1.000
_cell.length_b   1.000
_cell.length_c   1.000
_cell.angle_alpha   90.00
_cell.angle_beta   90.00
_cell.angle_gamma   90.00
#
_symmetry.space_group_name_H-M   'P 1'
#
loop_
_entity.id
_entity.type
_entity.pdbx_description
1 polymer ?
#
loop_
_entity_poly.entity_id
_entity_poly.type
_entity_poly.pdbx_seq_one_letter_code
_entity_poly.pdbx_strand_id
1 'polypeptide(L)'
;MRTFIRPAIAGTAALALLAGCGVKISDDTPTALARNPASTYEFNADIETSGAELDSVTVKVDGTPFPMALVGGGWRATVPVNPCVNSLAVRYEAVWHAGTLSDTEREPEAGSLRKWLTGAPAVACPDTFGKTFTVDSTADQPDANPGDGLCQTATGACTLRAAIMEANTTAVADRVVLASQTYALTRQGQDDDASAGDLDIRNPLLIETANGGTATIDAAELGDRVFDLFPAATDRDGRADWDTVTLRDLVIRGGHPPGSGGGIYSRAQLFMERVVIRDSQAGSLLGHYGGGLYVSNFTHAIEIHVRDNRSGHIGGGIFLAEGAKLVLERSSVTGNHNGAQHGGGIALMGGSLEATNVTISGNSSTTYGGGIYANGMGGSLLLRNVTIARNRADDDNSLSGSSGSLGGGVLLAGGSTSYTIGNTLIAENWRGSGATPSDCMGTINSRGYNLIEDMGPSCVLTGITTGNLSGLFTADLADLGFWGGFAPVHRLQTTSAARDAGNTATPNNASTLACPTIDQRNIERPRDGDGRDGARCDIGAVEM
;
A
#
# COMPACT_ATOMS: atom_id res chain seq x y z
N MET A 1 -20.15 7.53 -15.62
CA MET A 1 -20.68 6.39 -16.38
C MET A 1 -19.52 5.83 -17.19
N ARG A 2 -18.83 4.81 -16.68
CA ARG A 2 -17.62 4.25 -17.30
C ARG A 2 -18.05 3.27 -18.40
N THR A 3 -17.53 3.47 -19.62
CA THR A 3 -17.60 2.47 -20.70
C THR A 3 -16.32 1.64 -20.61
N PHE A 4 -16.43 0.39 -20.19
CA PHE A 4 -15.31 -0.55 -20.19
C PHE A 4 -15.01 -0.97 -21.62
N ILE A 5 -13.75 -0.82 -22.05
CA ILE A 5 -13.22 -1.53 -23.21
C ILE A 5 -11.97 -2.27 -22.73
N ARG A 6 -12.09 -3.59 -22.57
CA ARG A 6 -10.99 -4.56 -22.73
C ARG A 6 -11.48 -5.73 -23.62
N PRO A 7 -10.59 -6.33 -24.42
CA PRO A 7 -10.91 -7.09 -25.65
C PRO A 7 -11.18 -8.58 -25.34
N ALA A 8 -11.86 -9.42 -26.12
CA ALA A 8 -12.46 -9.31 -27.44
C ALA A 8 -13.76 -10.14 -27.42
N ILE A 9 -14.92 -9.49 -27.58
CA ILE A 9 -16.19 -10.16 -27.89
C ILE A 9 -16.59 -9.68 -29.28
N ALA A 10 -16.68 -10.61 -30.22
CA ALA A 10 -17.08 -10.33 -31.58
C ALA A 10 -18.54 -9.82 -31.62
N GLY A 11 -18.74 -8.52 -31.86
CA GLY A 11 -20.04 -7.95 -32.19
C GLY A 11 -20.29 -6.58 -31.57
N THR A 12 -20.32 -5.54 -32.40
CA THR A 12 -20.51 -4.12 -32.04
C THR A 12 -21.85 -3.77 -31.38
N ALA A 13 -22.81 -4.71 -31.31
CA ALA A 13 -24.10 -4.51 -30.65
C ALA A 13 -24.11 -4.88 -29.15
N ALA A 14 -23.25 -5.80 -28.69
CA ALA A 14 -23.17 -6.19 -27.28
C ALA A 14 -22.43 -5.15 -26.42
N LEU A 15 -21.50 -4.40 -27.02
CA LEU A 15 -20.69 -3.38 -26.34
C LEU A 15 -21.50 -2.18 -25.83
N ALA A 16 -22.66 -1.89 -26.43
CA ALA A 16 -23.54 -0.78 -26.02
C ALA A 16 -24.49 -1.16 -24.86
N LEU A 17 -24.78 -2.45 -24.66
CA LEU A 17 -25.66 -2.95 -23.58
C LEU A 17 -24.95 -3.04 -22.22
N LEU A 18 -23.63 -3.12 -22.17
CA LEU A 18 -22.84 -3.19 -20.94
C LEU A 18 -22.60 -1.82 -20.27
N ALA A 19 -23.00 -0.71 -20.89
CA ALA A 19 -22.76 0.63 -20.36
C ALA A 19 -23.62 0.91 -19.12
N GLY A 20 -23.14 0.49 -17.94
CA GLY A 20 -23.79 0.70 -16.65
C GLY A 20 -24.17 -0.57 -15.88
N CYS A 21 -23.99 -1.76 -16.49
CA CYS A 21 -24.17 -3.04 -15.82
C CYS A 21 -22.84 -3.53 -15.22
N GLY A 22 -22.85 -4.05 -13.99
CA GLY A 22 -21.66 -4.63 -13.38
C GLY A 22 -21.79 -4.92 -11.90
N VAL A 23 -20.72 -5.51 -11.37
CA VAL A 23 -20.55 -5.84 -9.97
C VAL A 23 -19.27 -5.17 -9.48
N LYS A 24 -19.25 -4.76 -8.22
CA LYS A 24 -18.04 -4.34 -7.53
C LYS A 24 -17.92 -5.12 -6.23
N ILE A 25 -16.76 -5.71 -6.01
CA ILE A 25 -16.42 -6.43 -4.79
C ILE A 25 -15.61 -5.49 -3.87
N SER A 26 -15.96 -5.48 -2.59
CA SER A 26 -15.17 -4.85 -1.53
C SER A 26 -14.82 -5.94 -0.52
N ASP A 27 -13.52 -6.10 -0.22
CA ASP A 27 -13.07 -7.03 0.81
C ASP A 27 -13.19 -6.39 2.20
N ASP A 28 -14.03 -7.01 3.04
CA ASP A 28 -14.33 -6.59 4.41
C ASP A 28 -13.60 -7.46 5.44
N THR A 29 -12.81 -8.42 4.96
CA THR A 29 -12.03 -9.31 5.80
C THR A 29 -10.90 -8.52 6.43
N PRO A 30 -10.71 -8.62 7.76
CA PRO A 30 -9.53 -8.08 8.40
C PRO A 30 -8.26 -8.52 7.66
N THR A 31 -7.44 -7.55 7.32
CA THR A 31 -6.20 -7.69 6.54
C THR A 31 -5.15 -8.53 7.29
N ALA A 32 -5.21 -8.45 8.61
CA ALA A 32 -4.63 -9.39 9.54
C ALA A 32 -5.73 -10.20 10.25
N LEU A 33 -5.58 -11.51 10.25
CA LEU A 33 -6.44 -12.48 10.90
C LEU A 33 -5.74 -12.99 12.16
N ALA A 34 -6.33 -12.76 13.32
CA ALA A 34 -5.79 -13.31 14.57
C ALA A 34 -5.93 -14.83 14.56
N ARG A 35 -4.84 -15.55 14.85
CA ARG A 35 -4.84 -17.01 14.86
C ARG A 35 -6.01 -17.55 15.69
N ASN A 36 -6.88 -18.29 15.00
CA ASN A 36 -8.04 -18.92 15.61
C ASN A 36 -7.66 -20.32 16.13
N PRO A 37 -7.94 -20.66 17.41
CA PRO A 37 -7.73 -22.01 17.94
C PRO A 37 -8.43 -23.12 17.14
N ALA A 38 -9.54 -22.82 16.47
CA ALA A 38 -10.26 -23.75 15.60
C ALA A 38 -9.62 -23.92 14.21
N SER A 39 -8.58 -23.15 13.88
CA SER A 39 -7.96 -23.11 12.56
C SER A 39 -8.96 -22.80 11.43
N THR A 40 -9.95 -21.96 11.73
CA THR A 40 -10.92 -21.44 10.77
C THR A 40 -10.89 -19.92 10.78
N TYR A 41 -11.08 -19.29 9.63
CA TYR A 41 -11.18 -17.83 9.52
C TYR A 41 -12.45 -17.45 8.78
N GLU A 42 -13.07 -16.36 9.23
CA GLU A 42 -14.23 -15.77 8.57
C GLU A 42 -13.72 -14.75 7.55
N PHE A 43 -14.09 -14.97 6.29
CA PHE A 43 -13.84 -14.07 5.18
C PHE A 43 -15.13 -13.36 4.84
N ASN A 44 -15.06 -12.03 4.73
CA ASN A 44 -16.18 -11.14 4.50
C ASN A 44 -15.94 -10.32 3.22
N ALA A 45 -16.99 -10.12 2.44
CA ALA A 45 -16.99 -9.22 1.31
C ALA A 45 -18.35 -8.55 1.13
N ASP A 46 -18.33 -7.29 0.74
CA ASP A 46 -19.51 -6.55 0.30
C ASP A 46 -19.56 -6.50 -1.23
N ILE A 47 -20.75 -6.73 -1.80
CA ILE A 47 -20.94 -6.83 -3.25
C ILE A 47 -21.99 -5.80 -3.67
N GLU A 48 -21.55 -4.74 -4.36
CA GLU A 48 -22.42 -3.73 -4.97
C GLU A 48 -22.77 -4.17 -6.40
N THR A 49 -24.06 -4.19 -6.76
CA THR A 49 -24.51 -4.52 -8.13
C THR A 49 -25.21 -3.33 -8.78
N SER A 50 -25.02 -3.15 -10.08
CA SER A 50 -25.71 -2.17 -10.90
C SER A 50 -26.21 -2.87 -12.16
N GLY A 51 -27.52 -2.98 -12.35
CA GLY A 51 -28.09 -3.62 -13.55
C GLY A 51 -27.63 -5.07 -13.81
N ALA A 52 -27.18 -5.77 -12.77
CA ALA A 52 -26.62 -7.11 -12.81
C ALA A 52 -27.22 -7.98 -11.70
N GLU A 53 -27.42 -9.27 -11.99
CA GLU A 53 -27.81 -10.30 -11.03
C GLU A 53 -26.61 -11.19 -10.70
N LEU A 54 -26.45 -11.56 -9.43
CA LEU A 54 -25.34 -12.41 -8.97
C LEU A 54 -25.72 -13.89 -9.10
N ASP A 55 -24.87 -14.66 -9.77
CA ASP A 55 -24.98 -16.11 -9.86
C ASP A 55 -24.28 -16.80 -8.69
N SER A 56 -23.08 -16.34 -8.33
CA SER A 56 -22.32 -16.89 -7.21
C SER A 56 -21.28 -15.89 -6.70
N VAL A 57 -20.95 -16.01 -5.42
CA VAL A 57 -19.82 -15.31 -4.79
C VAL A 57 -18.95 -16.34 -4.10
N THR A 58 -17.65 -16.29 -4.36
CA THR A 58 -16.66 -17.26 -3.89
C THR A 58 -15.45 -16.52 -3.34
N VAL A 59 -14.89 -17.00 -2.23
CA VAL A 59 -13.54 -16.64 -1.80
C VAL A 59 -12.60 -17.80 -2.11
N LYS A 60 -11.50 -17.52 -2.80
CA LYS A 60 -10.41 -18.47 -3.04
C LYS A 60 -9.32 -18.23 -2.03
N VAL A 61 -9.01 -19.22 -1.20
CA VAL A 61 -7.93 -19.18 -0.20
C VAL A 61 -6.86 -20.19 -0.60
N ASP A 62 -5.65 -19.71 -0.86
CA ASP A 62 -4.52 -20.45 -1.45
C ASP A 62 -4.95 -21.25 -2.69
N GLY A 63 -5.71 -20.59 -3.57
CA GLY A 63 -6.25 -21.16 -4.81
C GLY A 63 -7.47 -22.08 -4.62
N THR A 64 -7.81 -22.46 -3.39
CA THR A 64 -8.95 -23.34 -3.10
C THR A 64 -10.24 -22.51 -2.97
N PRO A 65 -11.29 -22.77 -3.79
CA PRO A 65 -12.53 -22.00 -3.75
C PRO A 65 -13.46 -22.42 -2.60
N PHE A 66 -14.06 -21.43 -1.94
CA PHE A 66 -15.07 -21.60 -0.89
C PHE A 66 -16.28 -20.71 -1.21
N PRO A 67 -17.50 -21.26 -1.34
CA PRO A 67 -18.69 -20.47 -1.62
C PRO A 67 -19.02 -19.57 -0.43
N MET A 68 -19.39 -18.32 -0.72
CA MET A 68 -19.82 -17.36 0.28
C MET A 68 -21.36 -17.34 0.37
N ALA A 69 -21.89 -17.06 1.55
CA ALA A 69 -23.31 -16.92 1.81
C ALA A 69 -23.66 -15.48 2.20
N LEU A 70 -24.82 -14.98 1.76
CA LEU A 70 -25.31 -13.67 2.16
C LEU A 70 -25.83 -13.70 3.61
N VAL A 71 -25.17 -12.98 4.50
CA VAL A 71 -25.48 -12.90 5.93
C VAL A 71 -25.49 -11.43 6.38
N GLY A 72 -26.67 -10.92 6.74
CA GLY A 72 -26.81 -9.56 7.29
C GLY A 72 -26.42 -8.45 6.31
N GLY A 73 -26.58 -8.67 5.00
CA GLY A 73 -26.26 -7.70 3.95
C GLY A 73 -24.84 -7.82 3.36
N GLY A 74 -23.96 -8.60 3.97
CA GLY A 74 -22.61 -8.90 3.45
C GLY A 74 -22.43 -10.39 3.14
N TRP A 75 -21.49 -10.72 2.27
CA TRP A 75 -21.15 -12.10 1.90
C TRP A 75 -20.08 -12.65 2.82
N ARG A 76 -20.26 -13.88 3.31
CA ARG A 76 -19.36 -14.49 4.29
C ARG A 76 -19.03 -15.93 3.99
N ALA A 77 -17.82 -16.36 4.29
CA ALA A 77 -17.40 -17.76 4.28
C ALA A 77 -16.49 -18.06 5.47
N THR A 78 -16.77 -19.17 6.17
CA THR A 78 -15.85 -19.72 7.17
C THR A 78 -14.96 -20.75 6.49
N VAL A 79 -13.66 -20.46 6.42
CA VAL A 79 -12.70 -21.26 5.67
C VAL A 79 -11.75 -21.96 6.64
N PRO A 80 -11.58 -23.29 6.55
CA PRO A 80 -10.53 -23.99 7.28
C PRO A 80 -9.16 -23.67 6.68
N VAL A 81 -8.20 -23.36 7.54
CA VAL A 81 -6.87 -22.91 7.13
C VAL A 81 -5.82 -23.67 7.92
N ASN A 82 -4.70 -23.99 7.28
CA ASN A 82 -3.60 -24.67 7.93
C ASN A 82 -3.06 -23.85 9.12
N PRO A 83 -2.94 -24.40 10.34
CA PRO A 83 -2.38 -23.68 11.49
C PRO A 83 -0.90 -23.31 11.31
N CYS A 84 -0.23 -23.80 10.27
CA CYS A 84 1.20 -23.60 10.04
C CYS A 84 1.56 -22.63 8.93
N VAL A 85 0.58 -22.00 8.28
CA VAL A 85 0.87 -20.87 7.41
C VAL A 85 0.91 -19.58 8.23
N ASN A 86 1.62 -18.58 7.72
CA ASN A 86 1.72 -17.24 8.33
C ASN A 86 0.95 -16.18 7.54
N SER A 87 0.48 -16.53 6.34
CA SER A 87 -0.40 -15.71 5.52
C SER A 87 -1.09 -16.59 4.48
N LEU A 88 -2.15 -16.04 3.89
CA LEU A 88 -3.04 -16.71 2.97
C LEU A 88 -3.19 -15.86 1.72
N ALA A 89 -3.07 -16.46 0.54
CA ALA A 89 -3.45 -15.81 -0.71
C ALA A 89 -4.97 -15.89 -0.87
N VAL A 90 -5.64 -14.75 -0.97
CA VAL A 90 -7.09 -14.60 -0.98
C VAL A 90 -7.54 -13.87 -2.24
N ARG A 91 -8.56 -14.38 -2.92
CA ARG A 91 -9.24 -13.69 -4.02
C ARG A 91 -10.74 -13.90 -3.93
N TYR A 92 -11.50 -12.82 -3.99
CA TYR A 92 -12.95 -12.84 -4.10
C TYR A 92 -13.35 -12.83 -5.56
N GLU A 93 -14.33 -13.64 -5.92
CA GLU A 93 -14.89 -13.70 -7.26
C GLU A 93 -16.41 -13.65 -7.18
N ALA A 94 -17.02 -12.78 -7.99
CA ALA A 94 -18.46 -12.68 -8.13
C ALA A 94 -18.83 -12.93 -9.59
N VAL A 95 -19.48 -14.07 -9.84
CA VAL A 95 -20.04 -14.40 -11.16
C VAL A 95 -21.41 -13.75 -11.25
N TRP A 96 -21.66 -13.03 -12.34
CA TRP A 96 -22.89 -12.29 -12.54
C TRP A 96 -23.37 -12.31 -13.98
N HIS A 97 -24.64 -12.00 -14.18
CA HIS A 97 -25.23 -11.87 -15.51
C HIS A 97 -26.14 -10.64 -15.62
N ALA A 98 -26.33 -10.17 -16.85
CA ALA A 98 -27.31 -9.16 -17.23
C ALA A 98 -27.99 -9.59 -18.53
N GLY A 99 -29.23 -10.09 -18.42
CA GLY A 99 -29.91 -10.73 -19.53
C GLY A 99 -29.22 -12.04 -19.91
N THR A 100 -28.73 -12.15 -21.15
CA THR A 100 -28.03 -13.35 -21.65
C THR A 100 -26.50 -13.26 -21.56
N LEU A 101 -25.97 -12.15 -21.03
CA LEU A 101 -24.52 -11.92 -20.91
C LEU A 101 -24.08 -12.25 -19.49
N SER A 102 -22.95 -12.93 -19.33
CA SER A 102 -22.33 -13.23 -18.03
C SER A 102 -20.87 -12.79 -17.98
N ASP A 103 -20.40 -12.45 -16.79
CA ASP A 103 -19.00 -12.07 -16.52
C ASP A 103 -18.61 -12.46 -15.07
N THR A 104 -17.35 -12.23 -14.70
CA THR A 104 -16.83 -12.47 -13.35
C THR A 104 -15.99 -11.30 -12.88
N GLU A 105 -16.47 -10.63 -11.84
CA GLU A 105 -15.73 -9.59 -11.13
C GLU A 105 -14.75 -10.25 -10.14
N ARG A 106 -13.58 -9.63 -9.93
CA ARG A 106 -12.53 -10.17 -9.04
C ARG A 106 -11.98 -9.08 -8.14
N GLU A 107 -11.76 -9.41 -6.88
CA GLU A 107 -10.97 -8.63 -5.95
C GLU A 107 -9.86 -9.53 -5.36
N PRO A 108 -8.58 -9.20 -5.51
CA PRO A 108 -8.09 -8.12 -6.37
C PRO A 108 -8.25 -8.54 -7.85
N GLU A 109 -8.34 -7.55 -8.74
CA GLU A 109 -8.43 -7.82 -10.19
C GLU A 109 -7.26 -8.68 -10.68
N ALA A 110 -6.08 -8.41 -10.13
CA ALA A 110 -4.80 -9.05 -10.42
C ALA A 110 -4.26 -9.76 -9.17
N GLY A 111 -3.86 -11.03 -9.31
CA GLY A 111 -3.31 -11.83 -8.21
C GLY A 111 -4.29 -12.09 -7.06
N SER A 112 -3.75 -12.56 -5.95
CA SER A 112 -4.51 -12.71 -4.70
C SER A 112 -4.01 -11.69 -3.69
N LEU A 113 -4.91 -11.10 -2.91
CA LEU A 113 -4.56 -10.35 -1.70
C LEU A 113 -3.89 -11.33 -0.73
N ARG A 114 -2.76 -11.02 -0.09
CA ARG A 114 -2.42 -11.78 1.12
C ARG A 114 -3.06 -11.22 2.38
N LYS A 115 -3.70 -12.11 3.13
CA LYS A 115 -4.14 -11.89 4.52
C LYS A 115 -3.12 -12.51 5.47
N TRP A 116 -2.62 -11.73 6.42
CA TRP A 116 -1.61 -12.19 7.37
C TRP A 116 -2.25 -12.88 8.57
N LEU A 117 -1.62 -13.94 9.08
CA LEU A 117 -2.04 -14.57 10.33
C LEU A 117 -1.20 -14.02 11.47
N THR A 118 -1.82 -13.23 12.35
CA THR A 118 -1.16 -12.67 13.52
C THR A 118 -1.17 -13.65 14.69
N GLY A 119 -0.10 -13.62 15.49
CA GLY A 119 0.14 -14.57 16.58
C GLY A 119 1.12 -15.68 16.19
N ALA A 120 1.72 -16.33 17.19
CA ALA A 120 2.70 -17.38 16.97
C ALA A 120 2.06 -18.60 16.26
N PRO A 121 2.73 -19.21 15.27
CA PRO A 121 2.33 -20.51 14.74
C PRO A 121 2.13 -21.54 15.85
N ALA A 122 1.34 -22.58 15.57
CA ALA A 122 1.31 -23.72 16.48
C ALA A 122 2.75 -24.24 16.69
N VAL A 123 3.08 -24.60 17.92
CA VAL A 123 4.46 -24.94 18.38
C VAL A 123 5.10 -26.11 17.60
N ALA A 124 4.34 -26.82 16.77
CA ALA A 124 4.76 -27.96 15.96
C ALA A 124 4.74 -27.72 14.44
N CYS A 125 4.73 -26.45 13.99
CA CYS A 125 4.67 -26.16 12.56
C CYS A 125 6.02 -26.40 11.85
N PRO A 126 6.08 -27.30 10.85
CA PRO A 126 7.29 -27.47 10.05
C PRO A 126 7.56 -26.19 9.24
N ASP A 127 8.84 -25.82 9.11
CA ASP A 127 9.22 -24.70 8.26
C ASP A 127 8.86 -25.05 6.80
N THR A 128 8.02 -24.23 6.17
CA THR A 128 7.43 -24.53 4.84
C THR A 128 8.22 -23.92 3.69
N PHE A 129 9.34 -23.26 3.98
CA PHE A 129 10.27 -22.73 2.98
C PHE A 129 11.10 -23.85 2.36
N GLY A 130 11.65 -23.60 1.17
CA GLY A 130 12.61 -24.49 0.53
C GLY A 130 13.88 -24.60 1.38
N LYS A 131 14.71 -23.56 1.34
CA LYS A 131 15.95 -23.42 2.11
C LYS A 131 15.90 -22.20 3.00
N THR A 132 16.65 -22.29 4.10
CA THR A 132 16.94 -21.15 4.98
C THR A 132 18.42 -20.82 4.91
N PHE A 133 18.74 -19.61 4.46
CA PHE A 133 20.07 -19.05 4.42
C PHE A 133 20.24 -18.08 5.60
N THR A 134 21.10 -18.42 6.56
CA THR A 134 21.43 -17.53 7.68
C THR A 134 22.70 -16.76 7.34
N VAL A 135 22.56 -15.46 7.15
CA VAL A 135 23.67 -14.58 6.76
C VAL A 135 24.59 -14.36 7.96
N ASP A 136 25.87 -14.69 7.80
CA ASP A 136 26.88 -14.59 8.85
C ASP A 136 27.93 -13.49 8.61
N SER A 137 27.85 -12.80 7.45
CA SER A 137 28.76 -11.73 7.07
C SER A 137 28.01 -10.53 6.48
N THR A 138 28.44 -9.32 6.86
CA THR A 138 27.96 -8.05 6.30
C THR A 138 28.70 -7.63 5.04
N ALA A 139 29.71 -8.41 4.60
CA ALA A 139 30.44 -8.11 3.38
C ALA A 139 29.52 -8.20 2.15
N ASP A 140 29.76 -7.36 1.16
CA ASP A 140 29.05 -7.41 -0.12
C ASP A 140 29.87 -8.23 -1.13
N GLN A 141 29.66 -9.54 -1.14
CA GLN A 141 30.35 -10.48 -2.04
C GLN A 141 29.36 -11.47 -2.63
N PRO A 142 29.52 -11.86 -3.91
CA PRO A 142 28.61 -12.79 -4.57
C PRO A 142 28.84 -14.22 -4.09
N ASP A 143 27.86 -15.07 -4.34
CA ASP A 143 28.03 -16.51 -4.19
C ASP A 143 29.12 -17.02 -5.16
N ALA A 144 29.90 -18.01 -4.71
CA ALA A 144 30.94 -18.61 -5.52
C ALA A 144 30.38 -19.55 -6.61
N ASN A 145 29.29 -20.27 -6.31
CA ASN A 145 28.66 -21.23 -7.20
C ASN A 145 27.12 -21.17 -7.10
N PRO A 146 26.48 -20.12 -7.66
CA PRO A 146 25.03 -19.98 -7.65
C PRO A 146 24.27 -21.27 -8.04
N GLY A 147 23.41 -21.75 -7.15
CA GLY A 147 22.55 -22.91 -7.36
C GLY A 147 23.13 -24.25 -6.91
N ASP A 148 24.29 -24.25 -6.25
CA ASP A 148 24.79 -25.42 -5.52
C ASP A 148 24.02 -25.66 -4.21
N GLY A 149 23.25 -24.66 -3.79
CA GLY A 149 22.38 -24.74 -2.65
C GLY A 149 23.02 -24.35 -1.32
N LEU A 150 24.23 -23.76 -1.35
CA LEU A 150 24.99 -23.28 -0.22
C LEU A 150 25.23 -21.78 -0.40
N CYS A 151 24.79 -20.97 0.55
CA CYS A 151 25.16 -19.56 0.57
C CYS A 151 26.65 -19.43 0.96
N GLN A 152 27.55 -19.38 -0.03
CA GLN A 152 28.99 -19.34 0.18
C GLN A 152 29.71 -18.47 -0.85
N THR A 153 30.29 -17.38 -0.38
CA THR A 153 31.28 -16.60 -1.12
C THR A 153 32.56 -17.42 -1.37
N ALA A 154 33.47 -16.90 -2.21
CA ALA A 154 34.78 -17.53 -2.44
C ALA A 154 35.63 -17.70 -1.16
N THR A 155 35.33 -16.96 -0.09
CA THR A 155 35.97 -17.09 1.23
C THR A 155 35.18 -17.95 2.22
N GLY A 156 34.07 -18.55 1.78
CA GLY A 156 33.21 -19.44 2.58
C GLY A 156 32.20 -18.75 3.50
N ALA A 157 32.11 -17.42 3.48
CA ALA A 157 31.13 -16.66 4.26
C ALA A 157 29.78 -16.59 3.53
N CYS A 158 28.67 -16.58 4.27
CA CYS A 158 27.33 -16.34 3.72
C CYS A 158 26.97 -14.86 3.86
N THR A 159 26.91 -14.16 2.73
CA THR A 159 26.51 -12.74 2.64
C THR A 159 25.05 -12.63 2.23
N LEU A 160 24.44 -11.45 2.41
CA LEU A 160 23.10 -11.18 1.88
C LEU A 160 23.02 -11.40 0.37
N ARG A 161 24.02 -10.90 -0.37
CA ARG A 161 24.08 -11.08 -1.83
C ARG A 161 24.18 -12.55 -2.22
N ALA A 162 25.08 -13.31 -1.60
CA ALA A 162 25.21 -14.74 -1.88
C ALA A 162 23.91 -15.50 -1.58
N ALA A 163 23.24 -15.18 -0.46
CA ALA A 163 21.97 -15.80 -0.09
C ALA A 163 20.85 -15.52 -1.10
N ILE A 164 20.78 -14.30 -1.63
CA ILE A 164 19.82 -13.94 -2.68
C ILE A 164 20.17 -14.62 -4.01
N MET A 165 21.44 -14.67 -4.39
CA MET A 165 21.89 -15.38 -5.60
C MET A 165 21.49 -16.86 -5.54
N GLU A 166 21.64 -17.52 -4.38
CA GLU A 166 21.17 -18.88 -4.16
C GLU A 166 19.64 -19.00 -4.29
N ALA A 167 18.89 -18.12 -3.61
CA ALA A 167 17.42 -18.12 -3.68
C ALA A 167 16.89 -17.89 -5.11
N ASN A 168 17.61 -17.08 -5.91
CA ASN A 168 17.28 -16.82 -7.32
C ASN A 168 17.46 -18.05 -8.23
N THR A 169 17.97 -19.17 -7.72
CA THR A 169 18.10 -20.44 -8.47
C THR A 169 16.97 -21.43 -8.19
N THR A 170 16.09 -21.17 -7.22
CA THR A 170 15.03 -22.10 -6.81
C THR A 170 13.64 -21.52 -7.13
N ALA A 171 12.70 -22.39 -7.54
CA ALA A 171 11.31 -21.98 -7.78
C ALA A 171 10.45 -21.99 -6.50
N VAL A 172 11.00 -22.45 -5.37
CA VAL A 172 10.28 -22.54 -4.09
C VAL A 172 10.62 -21.30 -3.28
N ALA A 173 9.69 -20.85 -2.43
CA ALA A 173 9.96 -19.76 -1.50
C ALA A 173 11.09 -20.13 -0.53
N ASP A 174 12.22 -19.46 -0.66
CA ASP A 174 13.35 -19.56 0.27
C ASP A 174 13.28 -18.46 1.34
N ARG A 175 14.08 -18.62 2.39
CA ARG A 175 14.15 -17.72 3.55
C ARG A 175 15.58 -17.24 3.77
N VAL A 176 15.76 -15.94 3.84
CA VAL A 176 17.02 -15.27 4.23
C VAL A 176 16.84 -14.65 5.60
N VAL A 177 17.71 -15.03 6.53
CA VAL A 177 17.69 -14.56 7.91
C VAL A 177 18.91 -13.69 8.18
N LEU A 178 18.66 -12.46 8.59
CA LEU A 178 19.68 -11.44 8.89
C LEU A 178 19.86 -11.24 10.39
N ALA A 179 21.08 -10.89 10.79
CA ALA A 179 21.33 -10.29 12.10
C ALA A 179 20.98 -8.79 12.04
N SER A 180 20.72 -8.18 13.21
CA SER A 180 20.49 -6.73 13.31
C SER A 180 21.81 -5.96 13.12
N GLN A 181 22.21 -5.84 11.86
CA GLN A 181 23.45 -5.21 11.41
C GLN A 181 23.19 -4.36 10.16
N THR A 182 24.20 -3.62 9.72
CA THR A 182 24.18 -2.91 8.44
C THR A 182 24.90 -3.72 7.37
N TYR A 183 24.22 -3.98 6.27
CA TYR A 183 24.69 -4.66 5.07
C TYR A 183 24.85 -3.60 3.97
N ALA A 184 26.07 -3.07 3.85
CA ALA A 184 26.39 -2.03 2.87
C ALA A 184 26.66 -2.65 1.50
N LEU A 185 25.88 -2.26 0.49
CA LEU A 185 26.10 -2.65 -0.90
C LEU A 185 27.19 -1.76 -1.50
N THR A 186 28.23 -2.38 -2.03
CA THR A 186 29.45 -1.70 -2.50
C THR A 186 29.92 -2.19 -3.87
N ARG A 187 29.35 -3.28 -4.38
CA ARG A 187 29.70 -3.83 -5.69
C ARG A 187 29.04 -3.02 -6.80
N GLN A 188 29.76 -2.05 -7.34
CA GLN A 188 29.30 -1.30 -8.50
C GLN A 188 29.11 -2.20 -9.73
N GLY A 189 28.08 -1.89 -10.50
CA GLY A 189 27.71 -2.59 -11.72
C GLY A 189 26.24 -2.37 -12.00
N GLN A 190 25.86 -2.41 -13.27
CA GLN A 190 24.46 -2.64 -13.64
C GLN A 190 24.40 -4.09 -14.08
N ASP A 191 23.61 -4.85 -13.37
CA ASP A 191 23.44 -6.27 -13.60
C ASP A 191 21.96 -6.59 -13.35
N ASP A 192 21.50 -7.73 -13.85
CA ASP A 192 20.16 -8.20 -13.58
C ASP A 192 20.17 -9.52 -12.78
N ASP A 193 21.31 -10.05 -12.32
CA ASP A 193 21.39 -11.35 -11.62
C ASP A 193 21.74 -11.26 -10.12
N ALA A 194 21.74 -10.05 -9.56
CA ALA A 194 22.18 -9.73 -8.21
C ALA A 194 23.68 -9.96 -7.92
N SER A 195 24.56 -10.23 -8.89
CA SER A 195 26.01 -10.40 -8.64
C SER A 195 26.77 -9.08 -8.43
N ALA A 196 26.22 -7.98 -8.93
CA ALA A 196 26.67 -6.61 -8.74
C ALA A 196 25.47 -5.66 -8.75
N GLY A 197 25.70 -4.39 -8.42
CA GLY A 197 24.64 -3.39 -8.38
C GLY A 197 23.68 -3.63 -7.21
N ASP A 198 22.41 -3.35 -7.48
CA ASP A 198 21.30 -3.63 -6.58
C ASP A 198 21.13 -5.14 -6.33
N LEU A 199 20.16 -5.49 -5.49
CA LEU A 199 19.82 -6.87 -5.19
C LEU A 199 18.58 -7.25 -5.99
N ASP A 200 18.77 -7.91 -7.12
CA ASP A 200 17.69 -8.47 -7.92
C ASP A 200 17.09 -9.68 -7.20
N ILE A 201 15.78 -9.69 -7.02
CA ILE A 201 15.05 -10.85 -6.48
C ILE A 201 14.12 -11.35 -7.56
N ARG A 202 14.34 -12.59 -8.00
CA ARG A 202 13.68 -13.18 -9.18
C ARG A 202 12.68 -14.28 -8.84
N ASN A 203 12.76 -14.86 -7.65
CA ASN A 203 11.86 -15.92 -7.19
C ASN A 203 11.24 -15.55 -5.84
N PRO A 204 10.22 -16.28 -5.35
CA PRO A 204 9.63 -16.02 -4.05
C PRO A 204 10.69 -16.08 -2.95
N LEU A 205 10.70 -15.06 -2.10
CA LEU A 205 11.72 -14.96 -1.05
C LEU A 205 11.17 -14.23 0.16
N LEU A 206 11.44 -14.76 1.35
CA LEU A 206 11.31 -14.05 2.61
C LEU A 206 12.68 -13.54 3.05
N ILE A 207 12.83 -12.23 3.23
CA ILE A 207 13.98 -11.63 3.92
C ILE A 207 13.49 -11.04 5.23
N GLU A 208 14.07 -11.50 6.35
CA GLU A 208 13.72 -11.00 7.67
C GLU A 208 14.92 -10.90 8.62
N THR A 209 14.75 -10.09 9.66
CA THR A 209 15.74 -10.00 10.75
C THR A 209 15.40 -10.95 11.89
N ALA A 210 16.38 -11.70 12.37
CA ALA A 210 16.23 -12.60 13.50
C ALA A 210 15.96 -11.86 14.81
N ASN A 211 15.32 -12.57 15.76
CA ASN A 211 15.20 -12.17 17.17
C ASN A 211 14.52 -10.81 17.42
N GLY A 212 13.66 -10.34 16.51
CA GLY A 212 12.96 -9.06 16.65
C GLY A 212 13.88 -7.83 16.54
N GLY A 213 15.07 -7.98 15.96
CA GLY A 213 15.94 -6.86 15.61
C GLY A 213 15.55 -6.22 14.28
N THR A 214 16.34 -5.24 13.83
CA THR A 214 16.17 -4.63 12.50
C THR A 214 17.51 -4.59 11.77
N ALA A 215 17.58 -5.16 10.57
CA ALA A 215 18.73 -5.07 9.69
C ALA A 215 18.63 -3.84 8.78
N THR A 216 19.74 -3.19 8.48
CA THR A 216 19.80 -2.09 7.50
C THR A 216 20.47 -2.57 6.22
N ILE A 217 19.80 -2.43 5.09
CA ILE A 217 20.37 -2.63 3.76
C ILE A 217 20.65 -1.25 3.18
N ASP A 218 21.93 -0.97 2.93
CA ASP A 218 22.42 0.39 2.65
C ASP A 218 23.12 0.46 1.29
N ALA A 219 22.53 1.19 0.34
CA ALA A 219 23.06 1.39 -1.01
C ALA A 219 23.68 2.79 -1.23
N ALA A 220 23.96 3.55 -0.16
CA ALA A 220 24.43 4.94 -0.27
C ALA A 220 25.69 5.11 -1.14
N GLU A 221 26.57 4.11 -1.18
CA GLU A 221 27.83 4.14 -1.95
C GLU A 221 27.74 3.37 -3.28
N LEU A 222 26.57 2.83 -3.60
CA LEU A 222 26.38 1.94 -4.75
C LEU A 222 26.16 2.72 -6.05
N GLY A 223 25.44 3.85 -5.99
CA GLY A 223 24.95 4.56 -7.17
C GLY A 223 23.87 3.79 -7.94
N ASP A 224 23.21 2.83 -7.27
CA ASP A 224 22.11 2.03 -7.76
C ASP A 224 21.02 1.88 -6.70
N ARG A 225 19.95 1.15 -6.99
CA ARG A 225 18.85 0.84 -6.05
C ARG A 225 19.31 -0.08 -4.93
N VAL A 226 18.42 -0.32 -3.98
CA VAL A 226 18.61 -1.40 -3.01
C VAL A 226 18.08 -2.72 -3.56
N PHE A 227 16.82 -2.74 -4.03
CA PHE A 227 16.15 -3.94 -4.54
C PHE A 227 15.42 -3.71 -5.88
N ASP A 228 15.61 -4.60 -6.85
CA ASP A 228 14.71 -4.77 -8.01
C ASP A 228 14.01 -6.13 -7.92
N LEU A 229 12.69 -6.11 -7.84
CA LEU A 229 11.90 -7.31 -7.68
C LEU A 229 11.31 -7.68 -9.03
N PHE A 230 11.77 -8.77 -9.63
CA PHE A 230 11.26 -9.26 -10.90
C PHE A 230 10.11 -10.23 -10.67
N PRO A 231 9.05 -10.19 -11.51
CA PRO A 231 8.17 -11.33 -11.60
C PRO A 231 9.01 -12.54 -12.01
N ALA A 232 8.79 -13.70 -11.41
CA ALA A 232 9.54 -14.88 -11.80
C ALA A 232 9.32 -15.20 -13.28
N ALA A 233 10.34 -15.81 -13.88
CA ALA A 233 10.26 -16.28 -15.25
C ALA A 233 9.02 -17.17 -15.37
N THR A 234 8.11 -16.80 -16.28
CA THR A 234 6.85 -17.50 -16.55
C THR A 234 7.01 -19.00 -16.39
N ASP A 235 6.25 -19.60 -15.48
CA ASP A 235 6.16 -21.04 -15.38
C ASP A 235 5.73 -21.64 -16.73
N ARG A 236 6.08 -22.91 -16.95
CA ARG A 236 5.74 -23.64 -18.18
C ARG A 236 4.25 -23.95 -18.32
N ASP A 237 3.41 -23.49 -17.40
CA ASP A 237 2.00 -23.80 -17.33
C ASP A 237 1.11 -22.59 -17.64
N GLY A 238 1.69 -21.41 -17.93
CA GLY A 238 0.93 -20.22 -18.28
C GLY A 238 0.01 -19.74 -17.16
N ARG A 239 0.28 -20.16 -15.92
CA ARG A 239 -0.39 -19.63 -14.73
C ARG A 239 0.50 -18.53 -14.19
N ALA A 240 -0.03 -17.32 -14.16
CA ALA A 240 0.48 -16.32 -13.23
C ALA A 240 0.09 -16.83 -11.84
N ASP A 241 0.88 -17.74 -11.28
CA ASP A 241 0.94 -17.96 -9.84
C ASP A 241 1.99 -16.96 -9.35
N TRP A 242 1.53 -16.00 -8.56
CA TRP A 242 2.19 -14.70 -8.39
C TRP A 242 3.27 -14.85 -7.33
N ASP A 243 4.51 -14.94 -7.79
CA ASP A 243 5.66 -15.08 -6.91
C ASP A 243 5.80 -13.88 -5.98
N THR A 244 5.86 -14.20 -4.69
CA THR A 244 5.73 -13.26 -3.59
C THR A 244 7.07 -13.00 -2.94
N VAL A 245 7.53 -11.76 -2.95
CA VAL A 245 8.64 -11.31 -2.10
C VAL A 245 8.07 -10.74 -0.81
N THR A 246 8.60 -11.18 0.34
CA THR A 246 8.27 -10.64 1.66
C THR A 246 9.51 -10.02 2.29
N LEU A 247 9.41 -8.76 2.69
CA LEU A 247 10.44 -8.04 3.43
C LEU A 247 9.90 -7.72 4.82
N ARG A 248 10.64 -8.11 5.86
CA ARG A 248 10.21 -7.93 7.24
C ARG A 248 11.34 -7.41 8.14
N ASP A 249 11.02 -6.45 8.99
CA ASP A 249 11.94 -5.94 10.01
C ASP A 249 13.24 -5.39 9.39
N LEU A 250 13.11 -4.55 8.36
CA LEU A 250 14.23 -3.99 7.59
C LEU A 250 14.22 -2.46 7.57
N VAL A 251 15.41 -1.87 7.50
CA VAL A 251 15.62 -0.51 6.99
C VAL A 251 16.26 -0.62 5.61
N ILE A 252 15.67 0.05 4.62
CA ILE A 252 16.13 0.12 3.24
C ILE A 252 16.50 1.57 2.97
N ARG A 253 17.75 1.84 2.57
CA ARG A 253 18.20 3.21 2.40
C ARG A 253 19.30 3.43 1.37
N GLY A 254 19.48 4.70 1.01
CA GLY A 254 20.64 5.18 0.26
C GLY A 254 20.62 4.85 -1.23
N GLY A 255 19.59 4.16 -1.72
CA GLY A 255 19.54 3.77 -3.12
C GLY A 255 19.39 4.99 -4.03
N HIS A 256 20.23 5.08 -5.05
CA HIS A 256 20.29 6.19 -5.98
C HIS A 256 20.58 5.76 -7.42
N PRO A 257 19.67 5.02 -8.08
CA PRO A 257 19.87 4.61 -9.45
C PRO A 257 19.78 5.77 -10.44
N PRO A 258 20.37 5.60 -11.64
CA PRO A 258 19.99 6.36 -12.82
C PRO A 258 18.63 5.90 -13.37
N GLY A 259 17.62 5.72 -12.51
CA GLY A 259 16.33 5.12 -12.84
C GLY A 259 15.25 5.34 -11.77
N SER A 260 14.20 4.52 -11.82
CA SER A 260 13.04 4.57 -10.91
C SER A 260 13.22 3.68 -9.68
N GLY A 261 12.49 3.98 -8.59
CA GLY A 261 12.43 3.10 -7.42
C GLY A 261 13.72 3.13 -6.60
N GLY A 262 14.10 4.31 -6.10
CA GLY A 262 15.41 4.52 -5.47
C GLY A 262 15.72 3.49 -4.38
N GLY A 263 14.80 3.27 -3.45
CA GLY A 263 14.90 2.16 -2.51
C GLY A 263 14.55 0.83 -3.17
N ILE A 264 13.31 0.72 -3.66
CA ILE A 264 12.74 -0.52 -4.20
C ILE A 264 12.02 -0.26 -5.52
N TYR A 265 12.24 -1.11 -6.51
CA TYR A 265 11.34 -1.28 -7.65
C TYR A 265 10.57 -2.61 -7.51
N SER A 266 9.28 -2.54 -7.20
CA SER A 266 8.39 -3.68 -7.08
C SER A 266 7.71 -4.04 -8.42
N ARG A 267 8.37 -4.87 -9.25
CA ARG A 267 7.73 -5.47 -10.44
C ARG A 267 7.04 -6.80 -10.11
N ALA A 268 7.52 -7.49 -9.09
CA ALA A 268 6.86 -8.64 -8.46
C ALA A 268 5.77 -8.21 -7.47
N GLN A 269 5.05 -9.19 -6.92
CA GLN A 269 4.25 -8.96 -5.72
C GLN A 269 5.17 -8.77 -4.52
N LEU A 270 4.90 -7.72 -3.75
CA LEU A 270 5.69 -7.37 -2.58
C LEU A 270 4.80 -7.26 -1.34
N PHE A 271 5.22 -7.94 -0.27
CA PHE A 271 4.68 -7.74 1.06
C PHE A 271 5.74 -7.15 1.96
N MET A 272 5.37 -6.12 2.71
CA MET A 272 6.24 -5.48 3.67
C MET A 272 5.58 -5.44 5.04
N GLU A 273 6.36 -5.77 6.05
CA GLU A 273 5.94 -5.70 7.45
C GLU A 273 7.06 -5.09 8.29
N ARG A 274 6.80 -3.98 8.98
CA ARG A 274 7.83 -3.30 9.80
C ARG A 274 9.07 -2.94 8.98
N VAL A 275 8.85 -2.27 7.86
CA VAL A 275 9.90 -1.82 6.94
C VAL A 275 9.99 -0.29 6.91
N VAL A 276 11.21 0.23 7.03
CA VAL A 276 11.51 1.66 6.82
C VAL A 276 12.20 1.83 5.48
N ILE A 277 11.66 2.66 4.59
CA ILE A 277 12.32 3.05 3.33
C ILE A 277 12.70 4.52 3.44
N ARG A 278 13.99 4.82 3.44
CA ARG A 278 14.45 6.20 3.68
C ARG A 278 15.65 6.62 2.89
N ASP A 279 15.88 7.93 2.82
CA ASP A 279 17.10 8.53 2.30
C ASP A 279 17.47 7.98 0.90
N SER A 280 16.45 7.63 0.10
CA SER A 280 16.61 7.04 -1.24
C SER A 280 16.15 8.02 -2.31
N GLN A 281 16.77 7.98 -3.48
CA GLN A 281 16.53 8.94 -4.53
C GLN A 281 16.42 8.29 -5.92
N ALA A 282 15.27 8.42 -6.57
CA ALA A 282 15.16 8.10 -7.99
C ALA A 282 15.95 9.12 -8.83
N GLY A 283 16.44 8.70 -10.00
CA GLY A 283 17.24 9.55 -10.87
C GLY A 283 16.51 10.83 -11.32
N SER A 284 17.24 11.77 -11.88
CA SER A 284 16.73 13.13 -12.19
C SER A 284 16.12 13.30 -13.59
N LEU A 285 16.12 12.26 -14.43
CA LEU A 285 15.65 12.36 -15.81
C LEU A 285 14.13 12.16 -15.90
N LEU A 286 13.54 12.65 -17.00
CA LEU A 286 12.14 12.37 -17.33
C LEU A 286 11.91 10.86 -17.36
N GLY A 287 10.87 10.38 -16.68
CA GLY A 287 10.55 8.96 -16.60
C GLY A 287 11.07 8.25 -15.34
N HIS A 288 11.87 8.92 -14.51
CA HIS A 288 12.37 8.36 -13.25
C HIS A 288 11.45 8.74 -12.10
N TYR A 289 10.83 7.74 -11.47
CA TYR A 289 9.77 7.94 -10.49
C TYR A 289 10.01 7.12 -9.21
N GLY A 290 9.34 7.48 -8.12
CA GLY A 290 9.34 6.70 -6.88
C GLY A 290 10.68 6.75 -6.16
N GLY A 291 10.94 7.81 -5.39
CA GLY A 291 12.21 7.97 -4.68
C GLY A 291 12.49 6.86 -3.67
N GLY A 292 11.48 6.48 -2.89
CA GLY A 292 11.55 5.35 -1.98
C GLY A 292 11.09 4.06 -2.66
N LEU A 293 9.88 4.06 -3.19
CA LEU A 293 9.22 2.87 -3.73
C LEU A 293 8.57 3.17 -5.08
N TYR A 294 8.87 2.34 -6.08
CA TYR A 294 8.12 2.26 -7.33
C TYR A 294 7.32 0.97 -7.35
N VAL A 295 6.00 1.06 -7.57
CA VAL A 295 5.11 -0.11 -7.68
C VAL A 295 4.57 -0.21 -9.11
N SER A 296 4.83 -1.33 -9.78
CA SER A 296 4.19 -1.69 -11.07
C SER A 296 3.26 -2.89 -10.98
N ASN A 297 3.11 -3.49 -9.81
CA ASN A 297 2.29 -4.67 -9.59
C ASN A 297 1.47 -4.49 -8.29
N PHE A 298 1.20 -5.57 -7.57
CA PHE A 298 0.54 -5.54 -6.27
C PHE A 298 1.56 -5.43 -5.14
N THR A 299 1.38 -4.46 -4.26
CA THR A 299 2.13 -4.35 -3.01
C THR A 299 1.17 -4.21 -1.83
N HIS A 300 1.43 -4.94 -0.76
CA HIS A 300 0.71 -4.77 0.51
C HIS A 300 1.73 -4.50 1.61
N ALA A 301 1.62 -3.33 2.23
CA ALA A 301 2.55 -2.86 3.24
C ALA A 301 1.81 -2.54 4.54
N ILE A 302 2.24 -3.20 5.61
CA ILE A 302 1.68 -3.05 6.94
C ILE A 302 2.80 -2.55 7.85
N GLU A 303 2.52 -1.53 8.67
CA GLU A 303 3.52 -0.94 9.54
C GLU A 303 4.80 -0.58 8.78
N ILE A 304 4.68 0.24 7.74
CA ILE A 304 5.84 0.78 7.04
C ILE A 304 6.01 2.27 7.31
N HIS A 305 7.24 2.73 7.11
CA HIS A 305 7.59 4.14 7.19
C HIS A 305 8.42 4.54 5.97
N VAL A 306 7.80 5.24 5.03
CA VAL A 306 8.48 5.77 3.83
C VAL A 306 8.80 7.23 4.08
N ARG A 307 10.08 7.56 4.25
CA ARG A 307 10.46 8.93 4.62
C ARG A 307 11.73 9.48 3.99
N ASP A 308 11.79 10.80 3.86
CA ASP A 308 12.97 11.53 3.40
C ASP A 308 13.51 11.04 2.04
N ASN A 309 12.61 10.47 1.22
CA ASN A 309 12.96 10.03 -0.12
C ASN A 309 12.71 11.12 -1.15
N ARG A 310 13.46 11.05 -2.25
CA ARG A 310 13.44 12.06 -3.29
C ARG A 310 13.20 11.47 -4.67
N SER A 311 12.32 12.07 -5.45
CA SER A 311 12.21 11.75 -6.88
C SER A 311 12.67 12.95 -7.70
N GLY A 312 13.40 12.68 -8.78
CA GLY A 312 13.71 13.70 -9.77
C GLY A 312 12.48 14.22 -10.51
N HIS A 313 11.37 13.48 -10.49
CA HIS A 313 10.19 13.82 -11.29
C HIS A 313 8.88 13.69 -10.51
N ILE A 314 8.29 12.50 -10.46
CA ILE A 314 6.98 12.22 -9.85
C ILE A 314 7.14 11.19 -8.73
N GLY A 315 6.37 11.34 -7.65
CA GLY A 315 6.32 10.35 -6.55
C GLY A 315 7.60 10.39 -5.71
N GLY A 316 7.76 11.41 -4.87
CA GLY A 316 8.94 11.57 -4.01
C GLY A 316 9.14 10.38 -3.08
N GLY A 317 8.07 9.96 -2.40
CA GLY A 317 8.06 8.75 -1.58
C GLY A 317 7.71 7.52 -2.41
N ILE A 318 6.47 7.46 -2.88
CA ILE A 318 5.87 6.30 -3.53
C ILE A 318 5.30 6.68 -4.90
N PHE A 319 5.57 5.85 -5.90
CA PHE A 319 4.95 5.94 -7.22
C PHE A 319 4.16 4.67 -7.55
N LEU A 320 2.91 4.84 -7.99
CA LEU A 320 2.03 3.77 -8.45
C LEU A 320 1.80 3.89 -9.95
N ALA A 321 2.37 2.95 -10.71
CA ALA A 321 2.22 2.87 -12.15
C ALA A 321 0.80 2.43 -12.57
N GLU A 322 0.49 2.56 -13.86
CA GLU A 322 -0.79 2.13 -14.41
C GLU A 322 -1.07 0.66 -14.10
N GLY A 323 -2.26 0.37 -13.52
CA GLY A 323 -2.66 -0.98 -13.15
C GLY A 323 -2.01 -1.55 -11.88
N ALA A 324 -1.06 -0.83 -11.27
CA ALA A 324 -0.52 -1.20 -9.96
C ALA A 324 -1.55 -1.02 -8.85
N LYS A 325 -1.49 -1.83 -7.79
CA LYS A 325 -2.30 -1.66 -6.57
C LYS A 325 -1.39 -1.66 -5.34
N LEU A 326 -1.53 -0.64 -4.50
CA LEU A 326 -0.88 -0.56 -3.20
C LEU A 326 -1.94 -0.56 -2.10
N VAL A 327 -1.79 -1.47 -1.15
CA VAL A 327 -2.53 -1.49 0.11
C VAL A 327 -1.59 -1.03 1.23
N LEU A 328 -1.92 0.08 1.90
CA LEU A 328 -1.16 0.64 3.02
C LEU A 328 -1.95 0.58 4.31
N GLU A 329 -1.35 0.03 5.35
CA GLU A 329 -2.00 -0.11 6.64
C GLU A 329 -1.10 0.20 7.81
N ARG A 330 -1.64 0.92 8.80
CA ARG A 330 -0.94 1.23 10.05
C ARG A 330 0.46 1.82 9.80
N SER A 331 0.54 2.66 8.76
CA SER A 331 1.78 3.06 8.10
C SER A 331 1.91 4.58 8.04
N SER A 332 3.09 5.07 7.65
CA SER A 332 3.28 6.50 7.40
C SER A 332 4.15 6.78 6.17
N VAL A 333 3.83 7.89 5.50
CA VAL A 333 4.59 8.43 4.36
C VAL A 333 4.91 9.89 4.69
N THR A 334 6.18 10.20 4.98
CA THR A 334 6.53 11.51 5.56
C THR A 334 7.81 12.15 5.06
N GLY A 335 7.84 13.47 4.92
CA GLY A 335 9.10 14.18 4.59
C GLY A 335 9.64 13.86 3.19
N ASN A 336 8.83 13.25 2.32
CA ASN A 336 9.26 12.93 0.96
C ASN A 336 9.08 14.13 0.03
N HIS A 337 9.92 14.23 -0.99
CA HIS A 337 9.94 15.37 -1.89
C HIS A 337 10.11 14.94 -3.35
N ASN A 338 9.49 15.63 -4.29
CA ASN A 338 9.77 15.45 -5.70
C ASN A 338 10.21 16.77 -6.35
N GLY A 339 11.34 16.72 -7.07
CA GLY A 339 12.08 17.91 -7.49
C GLY A 339 11.68 18.52 -8.83
N ALA A 340 10.62 18.05 -9.49
CA ALA A 340 10.22 18.62 -10.79
C ALA A 340 8.71 18.68 -11.08
N GLN A 341 7.90 17.71 -10.60
CA GLN A 341 6.46 17.68 -10.91
C GLN A 341 5.58 17.40 -9.70
N HIS A 342 4.84 16.29 -9.70
CA HIS A 342 3.72 16.06 -8.78
C HIS A 342 3.96 14.92 -7.78
N GLY A 343 3.21 14.93 -6.68
CA GLY A 343 3.16 13.82 -5.73
C GLY A 343 4.42 13.75 -4.86
N GLY A 344 4.52 14.64 -3.88
CA GLY A 344 5.64 14.62 -2.94
C GLY A 344 5.69 13.34 -2.13
N GLY A 345 4.54 12.98 -1.53
CA GLY A 345 4.35 11.73 -0.80
C GLY A 345 4.08 10.55 -1.75
N ILE A 346 2.88 10.53 -2.33
CA ILE A 346 2.39 9.43 -3.17
C ILE A 346 1.87 9.96 -4.50
N ALA A 347 2.25 9.33 -5.60
CA ALA A 347 1.70 9.63 -6.93
C ALA A 347 1.02 8.41 -7.56
N LEU A 348 -0.22 8.59 -8.02
CA LEU A 348 -1.03 7.60 -8.74
C LEU A 348 -1.08 7.98 -10.22
N MET A 349 -0.30 7.27 -11.03
CA MET A 349 -0.29 7.42 -12.49
C MET A 349 -1.09 6.31 -13.17
N GLY A 350 -2.38 6.24 -12.82
CA GLY A 350 -3.28 5.14 -13.21
C GLY A 350 -3.20 3.89 -12.32
N GLY A 351 -2.38 3.93 -11.28
CA GLY A 351 -2.39 2.95 -10.20
C GLY A 351 -3.48 3.24 -9.15
N SER A 352 -3.69 2.28 -8.26
CA SER A 352 -4.72 2.29 -7.22
C SER A 352 -4.11 2.25 -5.82
N LEU A 353 -4.63 3.08 -4.91
CA LEU A 353 -4.23 3.11 -3.50
C LEU A 353 -5.44 2.82 -2.59
N GLU A 354 -5.26 1.85 -1.70
CA GLU A 354 -6.13 1.62 -0.54
C GLU A 354 -5.33 1.87 0.72
N ALA A 355 -5.75 2.83 1.54
CA ALA A 355 -5.03 3.20 2.77
C ALA A 355 -5.99 3.16 3.97
N THR A 356 -5.62 2.40 5.00
CA THR A 356 -6.35 2.31 6.27
C THR A 356 -5.44 2.62 7.45
N ASN A 357 -5.82 3.55 8.33
CA ASN A 357 -5.00 3.93 9.49
C ASN A 357 -3.59 4.38 9.08
N VAL A 358 -3.51 5.37 8.18
CA VAL A 358 -2.24 5.84 7.61
C VAL A 358 -2.06 7.34 7.87
N THR A 359 -0.84 7.74 8.18
CA THR A 359 -0.44 9.15 8.30
C THR A 359 0.43 9.57 7.11
N ILE A 360 -0.03 10.54 6.33
CA ILE A 360 0.71 11.14 5.21
C ILE A 360 1.04 12.58 5.58
N SER A 361 2.29 12.86 5.91
CA SER A 361 2.64 14.16 6.50
C SER A 361 3.98 14.77 6.13
N GLY A 362 4.04 16.09 6.02
CA GLY A 362 5.30 16.79 5.77
C GLY A 362 5.89 16.51 4.39
N ASN A 363 5.12 15.97 3.44
CA ASN A 363 5.59 15.73 2.09
C ASN A 363 5.44 16.98 1.23
N SER A 364 6.31 17.16 0.24
CA SER A 364 6.38 18.38 -0.56
C SER A 364 6.53 18.11 -2.05
N SER A 365 5.88 18.93 -2.88
CA SER A 365 6.03 18.90 -4.33
C SER A 365 6.24 20.27 -4.93
N THR A 366 7.02 20.33 -6.00
CA THR A 366 7.25 21.59 -6.73
C THR A 366 6.03 22.07 -7.50
N THR A 367 5.00 21.23 -7.71
CA THR A 367 3.81 21.66 -8.46
C THR A 367 2.47 21.20 -7.86
N TYR A 368 2.13 19.92 -7.77
CA TYR A 368 0.80 19.50 -7.32
C TYR A 368 0.86 18.31 -6.39
N GLY A 369 -0.12 18.19 -5.49
CA GLY A 369 -0.26 17.02 -4.62
C GLY A 369 0.95 16.85 -3.70
N GLY A 370 1.09 17.70 -2.69
CA GLY A 370 2.20 17.57 -1.73
C GLY A 370 2.15 16.20 -1.03
N GLY A 371 0.98 15.84 -0.51
CA GLY A 371 0.71 14.52 0.08
C GLY A 371 0.42 13.47 -0.98
N ILE A 372 -0.70 13.62 -1.70
CA ILE A 372 -1.13 12.69 -2.75
C ILE A 372 -1.43 13.44 -4.06
N TYR A 373 -0.92 12.90 -5.16
CA TYR A 373 -1.33 13.29 -6.52
C TYR A 373 -1.96 12.10 -7.25
N ALA A 374 -3.12 12.28 -7.86
CA ALA A 374 -3.74 11.30 -8.75
C ALA A 374 -4.12 11.94 -10.08
N ASN A 375 -3.74 11.31 -11.19
CA ASN A 375 -3.80 11.91 -12.52
C ASN A 375 -5.10 11.66 -13.32
N GLY A 376 -6.09 10.95 -12.75
CA GLY A 376 -7.34 10.63 -13.44
C GLY A 376 -7.28 9.49 -14.46
N MET A 377 -6.13 8.81 -14.65
CA MET A 377 -5.96 7.76 -15.67
C MET A 377 -6.40 6.37 -15.21
N GLY A 378 -7.68 6.20 -14.86
CA GLY A 378 -8.30 4.87 -14.63
C GLY A 378 -8.13 4.26 -13.24
N GLY A 379 -7.06 4.60 -12.51
CA GLY A 379 -6.82 4.14 -11.13
C GLY A 379 -7.85 4.61 -10.08
N SER A 380 -7.72 4.13 -8.85
CA SER A 380 -8.63 4.47 -7.73
C SER A 380 -7.90 4.93 -6.47
N LEU A 381 -8.61 5.65 -5.60
CA LEU A 381 -8.17 6.02 -4.27
C LEU A 381 -9.27 5.63 -3.27
N LEU A 382 -8.90 4.89 -2.23
CA LEU A 382 -9.77 4.58 -1.10
C LEU A 382 -9.05 4.88 0.20
N LEU A 383 -9.53 5.87 0.95
CA LEU A 383 -8.98 6.24 2.25
C LEU A 383 -9.99 5.96 3.36
N ARG A 384 -9.54 5.27 4.41
CA ARG A 384 -10.32 5.00 5.62
C ARG A 384 -9.48 5.30 6.86
N ASN A 385 -9.92 6.22 7.72
CA ASN A 385 -9.13 6.59 8.90
C ASN A 385 -7.71 7.00 8.53
N VAL A 386 -7.57 7.93 7.59
CA VAL A 386 -6.28 8.46 7.15
C VAL A 386 -6.12 9.89 7.63
N THR A 387 -4.90 10.28 8.01
CA THR A 387 -4.54 11.65 8.35
C THR A 387 -3.57 12.18 7.30
N ILE A 388 -3.99 13.17 6.52
CA ILE A 388 -3.19 13.87 5.51
C ILE A 388 -2.96 15.29 6.01
N ALA A 389 -1.75 15.55 6.53
CA ALA A 389 -1.47 16.83 7.17
C ALA A 389 -0.09 17.39 6.89
N ARG A 390 0.07 18.71 6.97
CA ARG A 390 1.37 19.37 6.85
C ARG A 390 2.11 19.11 5.54
N ASN A 391 1.37 18.75 4.49
CA ASN A 391 1.94 18.56 3.17
C ASN A 391 1.89 19.86 2.35
N ARG A 392 2.78 19.98 1.35
CA ARG A 392 2.99 21.23 0.61
C ARG A 392 3.05 21.01 -0.90
N ALA A 393 2.28 21.77 -1.66
CA ALA A 393 2.46 21.91 -3.12
C ALA A 393 3.14 23.25 -3.45
N ASP A 394 3.72 23.40 -4.64
CA ASP A 394 4.43 24.62 -5.08
C ASP A 394 5.56 25.05 -4.12
N ASP A 395 6.31 24.10 -3.56
CA ASP A 395 7.30 24.43 -2.51
C ASP A 395 8.50 25.24 -3.04
N ASP A 396 8.77 25.18 -4.35
CA ASP A 396 9.76 26.01 -5.04
C ASP A 396 9.24 27.40 -5.44
N ASN A 397 7.94 27.65 -5.25
CA ASN A 397 7.26 28.92 -5.52
C ASN A 397 7.52 29.43 -6.96
N SER A 398 7.67 28.50 -7.91
CA SER A 398 7.94 28.80 -9.32
C SER A 398 6.69 29.22 -10.09
N LEU A 399 5.49 29.09 -9.49
CA LEU A 399 4.19 29.49 -10.07
C LEU A 399 3.97 28.93 -11.49
N SER A 400 4.51 27.75 -11.80
CA SER A 400 4.43 27.17 -13.15
C SER A 400 3.01 26.66 -13.46
N GLY A 401 2.10 27.56 -13.84
CA GLY A 401 0.76 27.26 -14.36
C GLY A 401 -0.32 28.22 -13.87
N SER A 402 -1.11 28.78 -14.80
CA SER A 402 -2.07 29.88 -14.60
C SER A 402 -3.31 29.58 -13.73
N SER A 403 -3.24 28.64 -12.79
CA SER A 403 -4.29 28.37 -11.80
C SER A 403 -3.77 28.08 -10.38
N GLY A 404 -2.49 28.33 -10.13
CA GLY A 404 -1.86 28.06 -8.83
C GLY A 404 -1.64 26.57 -8.64
N SER A 405 -0.48 26.23 -8.12
CA SER A 405 -0.13 24.87 -7.76
C SER A 405 -0.87 24.49 -6.47
N LEU A 406 -2.00 23.78 -6.61
CA LEU A 406 -2.95 23.46 -5.53
C LEU A 406 -2.82 22.00 -5.04
N GLY A 407 -3.51 21.71 -3.94
CA GLY A 407 -3.61 20.37 -3.37
C GLY A 407 -2.36 20.02 -2.57
N GLY A 408 -2.01 20.88 -1.61
CA GLY A 408 -0.96 20.58 -0.63
C GLY A 408 -1.19 19.23 0.02
N GLY A 409 -2.42 18.96 0.48
CA GLY A 409 -2.82 17.64 0.95
C GLY A 409 -3.01 16.67 -0.21
N VAL A 410 -4.08 16.87 -0.99
CA VAL A 410 -4.41 16.01 -2.14
C VAL A 410 -4.73 16.81 -3.40
N LEU A 411 -4.23 16.34 -4.56
CA LEU A 411 -4.75 16.72 -5.87
C LEU A 411 -5.29 15.50 -6.61
N LEU A 412 -6.54 15.58 -7.02
CA LEU A 412 -7.29 14.53 -7.69
C LEU A 412 -7.81 15.01 -9.05
N ALA A 413 -7.09 14.70 -10.13
CA ALA A 413 -7.48 15.10 -11.48
C ALA A 413 -8.69 14.28 -11.99
N GLY A 414 -9.64 14.95 -12.67
CA GLY A 414 -10.96 14.41 -12.98
C GLY A 414 -11.05 13.41 -14.13
N GLY A 415 -12.28 12.94 -14.41
CA GLY A 415 -12.68 12.35 -15.71
C GLY A 415 -13.52 11.08 -15.61
N SER A 416 -13.12 10.11 -14.77
CA SER A 416 -13.85 8.84 -14.58
C SER A 416 -13.40 8.04 -13.35
N THR A 417 -12.50 8.54 -12.52
CA THR A 417 -11.87 7.83 -11.38
C THR A 417 -12.69 7.89 -10.09
N SER A 418 -12.61 6.82 -9.29
CA SER A 418 -13.24 6.76 -7.98
C SER A 418 -12.23 7.17 -6.91
N TYR A 419 -12.43 8.34 -6.32
CA TYR A 419 -11.64 8.84 -5.20
C TYR A 419 -12.52 8.91 -3.96
N THR A 420 -12.53 7.84 -3.19
CA THR A 420 -13.45 7.64 -2.08
C THR A 420 -12.73 7.83 -0.75
N ILE A 421 -13.32 8.59 0.16
CA ILE A 421 -12.80 8.75 1.53
C ILE A 421 -13.91 8.56 2.56
N GLY A 422 -13.56 8.01 3.72
CA GLY A 422 -14.40 7.95 4.91
C GLY A 422 -13.55 8.03 6.17
N ASN A 423 -14.08 8.66 7.23
CA ASN A 423 -13.33 8.83 8.49
C ASN A 423 -11.95 9.46 8.31
N THR A 424 -11.76 10.28 7.28
CA THR A 424 -10.44 10.78 6.87
C THR A 424 -10.29 12.26 7.21
N LEU A 425 -9.11 12.63 7.69
CA LEU A 425 -8.72 13.98 8.07
C LEU A 425 -7.73 14.53 7.03
N ILE A 426 -8.06 15.65 6.38
CA ILE A 426 -7.20 16.40 5.46
C ILE A 426 -7.12 17.84 5.96
N ALA A 427 -6.01 18.22 6.57
CA ALA A 427 -5.90 19.46 7.34
C ALA A 427 -4.47 19.98 7.41
N GLU A 428 -4.28 21.23 7.81
CA GLU A 428 -2.94 21.83 7.97
C GLU A 428 -2.04 21.65 6.73
N ASN A 429 -2.58 21.59 5.51
CA ASN A 429 -1.76 21.50 4.29
C ASN A 429 -1.69 22.86 3.58
N TRP A 430 -0.62 23.06 2.81
CA TRP A 430 -0.29 24.36 2.24
C TRP A 430 0.12 24.33 0.78
N ARG A 431 0.17 25.51 0.18
CA ARG A 431 0.85 25.76 -1.08
C ARG A 431 1.83 26.92 -1.00
N GLY A 432 2.76 26.96 -1.95
CA GLY A 432 3.79 27.99 -2.06
C GLY A 432 4.87 27.81 -0.99
N SER A 433 5.67 28.85 -0.76
CA SER A 433 6.61 28.90 0.38
C SER A 433 5.97 29.41 1.69
N GLY A 434 4.73 29.91 1.63
CA GLY A 434 4.02 30.51 2.76
C GLY A 434 3.03 29.58 3.47
N ALA A 435 2.21 30.15 4.34
CA ALA A 435 1.15 29.43 5.07
C ALA A 435 -0.21 29.48 4.35
N THR A 436 -0.22 29.54 3.01
CA THR A 436 -1.47 29.57 2.24
C THR A 436 -2.13 28.19 2.30
N PRO A 437 -3.32 28.03 2.91
CA PRO A 437 -3.97 26.73 3.02
C PRO A 437 -4.28 26.13 1.64
N SER A 438 -4.13 24.80 1.54
CA SER A 438 -4.51 24.04 0.36
C SER A 438 -4.64 22.55 0.70
N ASP A 439 -5.78 22.16 1.26
CA ASP A 439 -6.01 20.76 1.64
C ASP A 439 -6.33 19.87 0.46
N CYS A 440 -7.17 20.33 -0.45
CA CYS A 440 -7.61 19.51 -1.56
C CYS A 440 -7.83 20.29 -2.86
N MET A 441 -7.69 19.57 -3.97
CA MET A 441 -8.15 19.95 -5.30
C MET A 441 -8.73 18.71 -5.99
N GLY A 442 -9.83 18.89 -6.70
CA GLY A 442 -10.56 17.84 -7.41
C GLY A 442 -11.85 17.43 -6.72
N THR A 443 -12.47 16.37 -7.26
CA THR A 443 -13.71 15.81 -6.74
C THR A 443 -13.42 14.62 -5.85
N ILE A 444 -13.89 14.68 -4.61
CA ILE A 444 -13.82 13.63 -3.61
C ILE A 444 -15.22 13.04 -3.43
N ASN A 445 -15.32 11.71 -3.50
CA ASN A 445 -16.53 10.98 -3.13
C ASN A 445 -16.48 10.63 -1.63
N SER A 446 -17.26 11.33 -0.84
CA SER A 446 -17.34 11.10 0.60
C SER A 446 -18.25 9.91 0.93
N ARG A 447 -17.85 9.10 1.91
CA ARG A 447 -18.71 8.13 2.62
C ARG A 447 -19.12 8.63 4.03
N GLY A 448 -18.84 9.89 4.33
CA GLY A 448 -19.19 10.56 5.58
C GLY A 448 -18.03 10.63 6.57
N TYR A 449 -18.24 11.41 7.65
CA TYR A 449 -17.35 11.54 8.80
C TYR A 449 -15.91 11.94 8.45
N ASN A 450 -15.73 12.81 7.46
CA ASN A 450 -14.40 13.35 7.10
C ASN A 450 -14.19 14.74 7.72
N LEU A 451 -12.95 15.10 8.02
CA LEU A 451 -12.58 16.47 8.38
C LEU A 451 -11.71 17.06 7.26
N ILE A 452 -12.16 18.15 6.64
CA ILE A 452 -11.38 18.90 5.65
C ILE A 452 -11.37 20.39 6.03
N GLU A 453 -10.23 20.95 6.42
CA GLU A 453 -10.19 22.32 6.93
C GLU A 453 -10.41 23.36 5.82
N ASP A 454 -9.69 23.25 4.71
CA ASP A 454 -9.77 24.17 3.56
C ASP A 454 -10.50 23.53 2.36
N MET A 455 -11.76 23.95 2.18
CA MET A 455 -12.60 23.59 1.05
C MET A 455 -12.51 24.62 -0.08
N GLY A 456 -11.29 25.05 -0.46
CA GLY A 456 -11.07 26.03 -1.53
C GLY A 456 -11.89 25.72 -2.80
N PRO A 457 -12.08 26.68 -3.72
CA PRO A 457 -13.08 26.59 -4.80
C PRO A 457 -12.89 25.41 -5.76
N SER A 458 -11.71 24.78 -5.75
CA SER A 458 -11.38 23.62 -6.58
C SER A 458 -11.51 22.28 -5.84
N CYS A 459 -11.92 22.26 -4.58
CA CYS A 459 -12.21 21.05 -3.81
C CYS A 459 -13.71 20.81 -3.72
N VAL A 460 -14.17 19.69 -4.29
CA VAL A 460 -15.60 19.36 -4.37
C VAL A 460 -15.86 18.05 -3.66
N LEU A 461 -16.68 18.08 -2.60
CA LEU A 461 -17.22 16.88 -1.98
C LEU A 461 -18.51 16.45 -2.68
N THR A 462 -18.60 15.17 -3.01
CA THR A 462 -19.80 14.48 -3.51
C THR A 462 -20.09 13.25 -2.63
N GLY A 463 -21.12 12.47 -2.94
CA GLY A 463 -21.45 11.26 -2.17
C GLY A 463 -22.22 11.55 -0.88
N ILE A 464 -21.97 10.75 0.17
CA ILE A 464 -22.60 10.87 1.49
C ILE A 464 -21.79 11.85 2.34
N THR A 465 -22.42 12.94 2.79
CA THR A 465 -21.75 13.99 3.56
C THR A 465 -22.11 14.01 5.05
N THR A 466 -22.86 13.02 5.53
CA THR A 466 -23.22 12.88 6.95
C THR A 466 -21.95 12.89 7.82
N GLY A 467 -21.96 13.70 8.88
CA GLY A 467 -20.85 13.79 9.83
C GLY A 467 -19.58 14.46 9.30
N ASN A 468 -19.54 14.93 8.06
CA ASN A 468 -18.39 15.67 7.55
C ASN A 468 -18.25 17.02 8.28
N LEU A 469 -17.02 17.33 8.67
CA LEU A 469 -16.57 18.59 9.25
C LEU A 469 -15.78 19.34 8.19
N SER A 470 -16.34 20.40 7.60
CA SER A 470 -15.70 21.11 6.49
C SER A 470 -15.71 22.63 6.65
N GLY A 471 -14.61 23.28 6.29
CA GLY A 471 -14.52 24.74 6.08
C GLY A 471 -14.45 25.64 7.32
N LEU A 472 -14.59 25.11 8.55
CA LEU A 472 -14.64 25.92 9.80
C LEU A 472 -14.17 25.17 11.07
N PHE A 473 -13.53 24.01 10.95
CA PHE A 473 -13.11 23.18 12.09
C PHE A 473 -11.58 23.13 12.17
N THR A 474 -11.05 23.01 13.39
CA THR A 474 -9.62 22.84 13.61
C THR A 474 -9.30 21.37 13.90
N ALA A 475 -8.47 20.77 13.04
CA ALA A 475 -7.89 19.46 13.26
C ALA A 475 -7.00 19.45 14.50
N ASP A 476 -6.31 20.55 14.76
CA ASP A 476 -5.50 20.79 15.97
C ASP A 476 -4.62 19.59 16.33
N LEU A 477 -3.62 19.37 15.49
CA LEU A 477 -2.77 18.19 15.55
C LEU A 477 -1.55 18.44 16.44
N ALA A 478 -1.22 17.46 17.27
CA ALA A 478 0.07 17.41 17.94
C ALA A 478 1.20 17.17 16.93
N ASP A 479 2.44 17.40 17.36
CA ASP A 479 3.60 17.10 16.53
C ASP A 479 3.70 15.63 16.15
N LEU A 480 4.25 15.42 14.95
CA LEU A 480 4.48 14.09 14.38
C LEU A 480 5.44 13.31 15.29
N GLY A 481 5.03 12.13 15.71
CA GLY A 481 5.85 11.27 16.58
C GLY A 481 5.35 9.83 16.58
N PHE A 482 6.13 8.89 17.13
CA PHE A 482 5.76 7.47 17.13
C PHE A 482 4.59 7.15 18.06
N TRP A 483 4.48 7.84 19.20
CA TRP A 483 3.35 7.74 20.14
C TRP A 483 2.92 6.30 20.51
N GLY A 484 3.86 5.35 20.51
CA GLY A 484 3.62 3.95 20.87
C GLY A 484 3.41 2.98 19.70
N GLY A 485 3.40 3.45 18.45
CA GLY A 485 3.32 2.60 17.24
C GLY A 485 4.65 2.47 16.49
N PHE A 486 4.66 1.63 15.44
CA PHE A 486 5.82 1.45 14.56
C PHE A 486 6.11 2.68 13.68
N ALA A 487 5.06 3.31 13.16
CA ALA A 487 5.13 4.44 12.24
C ALA A 487 4.60 5.72 12.91
N PRO A 488 5.21 6.90 12.68
CA PRO A 488 4.76 8.13 13.31
C PRO A 488 3.36 8.57 12.90
N VAL A 489 2.66 9.22 13.83
CA VAL A 489 1.30 9.76 13.71
C VAL A 489 1.23 11.20 14.21
N HIS A 490 0.19 11.91 13.79
CA HIS A 490 -0.31 13.08 14.50
C HIS A 490 -1.38 12.65 15.50
N ARG A 491 -1.16 12.90 16.80
CA ARG A 491 -2.24 12.77 17.79
C ARG A 491 -3.18 13.96 17.69
N LEU A 492 -4.46 13.74 17.98
CA LEU A 492 -5.42 14.83 18.10
C LEU A 492 -5.20 15.54 19.44
N GLN A 493 -5.16 16.88 19.46
CA GLN A 493 -5.18 17.63 20.71
C GLN A 493 -6.59 17.64 21.32
N THR A 494 -6.72 18.02 22.59
CA THR A 494 -8.01 18.01 23.32
C THR A 494 -9.07 18.93 22.72
N THR A 495 -8.65 19.91 21.93
CA THR A 495 -9.50 20.88 21.23
C THR A 495 -9.79 20.49 19.77
N SER A 496 -9.28 19.35 19.32
CA SER A 496 -9.51 18.85 17.97
C SER A 496 -10.98 18.48 17.76
N ALA A 497 -11.56 18.99 16.67
CA ALA A 497 -12.91 18.62 16.27
C ALA A 497 -13.03 17.19 15.72
N ALA A 498 -11.90 16.53 15.45
CA ALA A 498 -11.87 15.15 14.97
C ALA A 498 -12.08 14.10 16.09
N ARG A 499 -11.99 14.52 17.36
CA ARG A 499 -12.21 13.64 18.50
C ARG A 499 -13.66 13.21 18.61
N ASP A 500 -13.89 11.92 18.80
CA ASP A 500 -15.19 11.27 18.95
C ASP A 500 -16.18 11.69 17.84
N ALA A 501 -15.67 11.98 16.64
CA ALA A 501 -16.42 12.53 15.52
C ALA A 501 -16.57 11.55 14.35
N GLY A 502 -16.01 10.35 14.46
CA GLY A 502 -16.01 9.32 13.43
C GLY A 502 -17.36 8.62 13.25
N ASN A 503 -17.38 7.67 12.33
CA ASN A 503 -18.57 6.92 11.92
C ASN A 503 -19.08 6.03 13.06
N THR A 504 -20.39 6.11 13.32
CA THR A 504 -21.06 5.38 14.40
C THR A 504 -21.53 3.98 14.02
N ALA A 505 -21.34 3.56 12.77
CA ALA A 505 -21.64 2.20 12.33
C ALA A 505 -20.71 1.18 13.01
N THR A 506 -21.14 -0.07 13.05
CA THR A 506 -20.34 -1.17 13.60
C THR A 506 -18.94 -1.18 12.96
N PRO A 507 -17.87 -1.30 13.77
CA PRO A 507 -16.50 -1.33 13.25
C PRO A 507 -16.28 -2.37 12.14
N ASN A 508 -15.34 -2.07 11.24
CA ASN A 508 -14.95 -2.89 10.07
C ASN A 508 -16.01 -3.04 8.96
N ASN A 509 -17.10 -2.27 8.95
CA ASN A 509 -18.05 -2.26 7.83
C ASN A 509 -17.50 -1.47 6.62
N ALA A 510 -17.18 -2.13 5.50
CA ALA A 510 -16.59 -1.42 4.35
C ALA A 510 -17.61 -0.65 3.51
N SER A 511 -18.86 -1.12 3.39
CA SER A 511 -19.93 -0.38 2.69
C SER A 511 -20.08 1.07 3.16
N THR A 512 -19.90 1.29 4.47
CA THR A 512 -19.98 2.62 5.11
C THR A 512 -18.62 3.23 5.43
N LEU A 513 -17.53 2.52 5.13
CA LEU A 513 -16.16 2.81 5.59
C LEU A 513 -16.12 3.11 7.10
N ALA A 514 -16.85 2.34 7.89
CA ALA A 514 -16.83 2.44 9.34
C ALA A 514 -15.42 2.20 9.88
N CYS A 515 -15.18 2.79 11.05
CA CYS A 515 -13.90 2.72 11.74
C CYS A 515 -13.39 1.28 11.91
N PRO A 516 -12.10 1.02 11.70
CA PRO A 516 -11.51 -0.25 12.09
C PRO A 516 -11.52 -0.45 13.61
N THR A 517 -11.39 -1.69 14.08
CA THR A 517 -11.34 -2.01 15.52
C THR A 517 -10.04 -1.60 16.22
N ILE A 518 -9.05 -1.15 15.45
CA ILE A 518 -7.77 -0.64 15.94
C ILE A 518 -7.36 0.59 15.13
N ASP A 519 -6.54 1.46 15.70
CA ASP A 519 -5.94 2.61 15.03
C ASP A 519 -4.55 2.28 14.41
N GLN A 520 -3.86 3.29 13.87
CA GLN A 520 -2.52 3.13 13.28
C GLN A 520 -1.49 2.53 14.24
N ARG A 521 -1.64 2.77 15.55
CA ARG A 521 -0.71 2.31 16.59
C ARG A 521 -1.12 0.97 17.17
N ASN A 522 -2.11 0.30 16.57
CA ASN A 522 -2.70 -0.93 17.09
C ASN A 522 -3.43 -0.73 18.44
N ILE A 523 -3.97 0.47 18.68
CA ILE A 523 -4.78 0.79 19.85
C ILE A 523 -6.25 0.54 19.53
N GLU A 524 -6.97 -0.15 20.43
CA GLU A 524 -8.39 -0.49 20.28
C GLU A 524 -9.28 0.73 20.03
N ARG A 525 -10.25 0.59 19.14
CA ARG A 525 -11.23 1.59 18.70
C ARG A 525 -12.63 0.94 18.59
N PRO A 526 -13.73 1.62 18.96
CA PRO A 526 -13.79 2.99 19.49
C PRO A 526 -13.48 3.08 20.99
N ARG A 527 -12.96 4.23 21.41
CA ARG A 527 -12.81 4.68 22.80
C ARG A 527 -13.65 5.94 23.00
N ASP A 528 -13.83 6.34 24.25
CA ASP A 528 -14.47 7.60 24.61
C ASP A 528 -13.35 8.61 24.91
N GLY A 529 -12.93 9.33 23.88
CA GLY A 529 -11.71 10.15 23.88
C GLY A 529 -11.87 11.51 24.59
N ASP A 530 -13.10 12.00 24.74
CA ASP A 530 -13.46 13.27 25.37
C ASP A 530 -14.29 13.12 26.66
N GLY A 531 -14.78 11.90 26.95
CA GLY A 531 -15.55 11.55 28.14
C GLY A 531 -17.02 12.01 28.09
N ARG A 532 -17.54 12.35 26.90
CA ARG A 532 -18.86 12.94 26.69
C ARG A 532 -19.50 12.20 25.51
N ASP A 533 -20.59 11.49 25.77
CA ASP A 533 -21.39 10.77 24.76
C ASP A 533 -20.97 9.32 24.45
N GLY A 534 -20.00 8.78 25.19
CA GLY A 534 -19.63 7.36 25.16
C GLY A 534 -18.74 7.00 23.98
N ALA A 535 -18.28 5.74 23.93
CA ALA A 535 -17.23 5.34 23.00
C ALA A 535 -17.63 5.55 21.53
N ARG A 536 -16.90 6.43 20.83
CA ARG A 536 -17.07 6.74 19.42
C ARG A 536 -15.70 6.97 18.81
N CYS A 537 -15.47 6.40 17.64
CA CYS A 537 -14.14 6.54 17.03
C CYS A 537 -13.82 7.97 16.62
N ASP A 538 -12.54 8.27 16.54
CA ASP A 538 -12.03 9.52 15.99
C ASP A 538 -11.99 9.52 14.45
N ILE A 539 -12.05 10.72 13.87
CA ILE A 539 -11.71 10.95 12.47
C ILE A 539 -10.18 10.95 12.32
N GLY A 540 -9.66 10.22 11.34
CA GLY A 540 -8.23 10.11 11.06
C GLY A 540 -7.59 8.83 11.59
N ALA A 541 -6.25 8.81 11.55
CA ALA A 541 -5.45 7.60 11.72
C ALA A 541 -5.31 7.08 13.16
N VAL A 542 -5.66 7.91 14.14
CA VAL A 542 -5.45 7.62 15.58
C VAL A 542 -6.75 7.59 16.34
N GLU A 543 -6.76 6.86 17.45
CA GLU A 543 -7.82 6.87 18.47
C GLU A 543 -7.29 7.46 19.78
N MET A 544 -8.06 8.34 20.42
CA MET A 544 -7.60 9.09 21.58
C MET A 544 -7.93 8.52 22.95
#